data_AF-A0A2D5B7G6-F1
#
_entry.id   AF-A0A2D5B7G6-F1
#
_cell.length_a   1.000
_cell.length_b   1.000
_cell.length_c   1.000
_cell.angle_alpha   90.00
_cell.angle_beta   90.00
_cell.angle_gamma   90.00
#
_symmetry.space_group_name_H-M   'P 1'
#
loop_
_entity.id
_entity.type
_entity.pdbx_description
1 polymer ?
#
loop_
_entity_poly.entity_id
_entity_poly.type
_entity_poly.pdbx_seq_one_letter_code
_entity_poly.pdbx_strand_id
1 'polypeptide(L)'
;MADPRRMSRHYGRDGLGRFGLEVHRTLRERIGAWSARPSLRPLLDTLCAQTTLKGFLDYWAEARVADLLLSRGCRLEWEVPTPLGRTCDFHVVRGDEQFYLHVKRLANEETSARRLGISSRLRFLERIKRPFIVRVRWEEHLSEDRMQEFVERAARFIKISHVGDELTVRGELGQELGGVRIVAPWEGPHVSLAIGLPDGFIDEVPRMRRLLKRAHRQFMPRATNVILLASAGVNDASDVETALLGAHEERWDTHPPKGRRVAYGRAEDGFWSPRRRPMSRAGAWCRVGLENLDLPTRLFLREGTHLPGSLESLLRELFEAERTPKSNATDTGPGDIVPGS
;
A
#
# COMPACT_ATOMS: atom_id res chain seq x y z
N MET A 1 37.05 12.72 23.99
CA MET A 1 37.26 11.68 22.95
C MET A 1 36.62 10.39 23.45
N ALA A 2 35.51 9.96 22.85
CA ALA A 2 34.82 8.74 23.26
C ALA A 2 35.43 7.51 22.57
N ASP A 3 35.63 6.44 23.34
CA ASP A 3 36.28 5.19 22.93
C ASP A 3 35.42 4.39 21.92
N PRO A 4 35.92 4.11 20.70
CA PRO A 4 35.19 3.36 19.68
C PRO A 4 34.93 1.88 20.06
N ARG A 5 35.58 1.34 21.10
CA ARG A 5 35.34 -0.03 21.58
C ARG A 5 34.10 -0.18 22.46
N ARG A 6 33.48 0.92 22.90
CA ARG A 6 32.21 0.88 23.66
C ARG A 6 30.97 0.71 22.78
N MET A 7 31.05 0.95 21.47
CA MET A 7 29.91 0.77 20.54
C MET A 7 29.69 -0.69 20.10
N SER A 8 30.65 -1.58 20.34
CA SER A 8 30.63 -2.96 19.81
C SER A 8 30.03 -4.02 20.74
N ARG A 9 29.57 -3.68 21.96
CA ARG A 9 29.14 -4.67 22.98
C ARG A 9 27.65 -4.62 23.40
N HIS A 10 26.80 -3.86 22.70
CA HIS A 10 25.36 -3.78 23.02
C HIS A 10 24.41 -4.38 21.98
N TYR A 11 24.92 -4.87 20.84
CA TYR A 11 24.11 -5.51 19.78
C TYR A 11 23.44 -6.85 20.15
N GLY A 12 23.37 -7.23 21.43
CA GLY A 12 22.97 -8.58 21.84
C GLY A 12 21.62 -8.71 22.57
N ARG A 13 20.97 -7.61 23.01
CA ARG A 13 19.76 -7.72 23.86
C ARG A 13 18.68 -6.66 23.67
N ASP A 14 18.93 -5.60 22.91
CA ASP A 14 17.94 -4.56 22.63
C ASP A 14 17.07 -4.91 21.40
N GLY A 15 15.96 -4.21 21.19
CA GLY A 15 15.01 -4.48 20.11
C GLY A 15 15.65 -4.50 18.73
N LEU A 16 16.59 -3.58 18.45
CA LEU A 16 17.31 -3.54 17.17
C LEU A 16 18.33 -4.68 17.04
N GLY A 17 18.99 -5.09 18.13
CA GLY A 17 19.87 -6.26 18.14
C GLY A 17 19.10 -7.58 18.06
N ARG A 18 17.89 -7.65 18.58
CA ARG A 18 17.06 -8.87 18.62
C ARG A 18 16.24 -9.07 17.35
N PHE A 19 15.54 -8.04 16.90
CA PHE A 19 14.62 -8.11 15.75
C PHE A 19 15.21 -7.48 14.48
N GLY A 20 16.25 -6.65 14.60
CA GLY A 20 16.93 -6.02 13.47
C GLY A 20 18.07 -6.85 12.86
N LEU A 21 18.16 -8.15 13.15
CA LEU A 21 19.12 -9.06 12.49
C LEU A 21 18.69 -9.42 11.06
N GLU A 22 17.38 -9.46 10.81
CA GLU A 22 16.79 -9.69 9.48
C GLU A 22 16.79 -8.42 8.61
N VAL A 23 17.22 -7.29 9.20
CA VAL A 23 17.32 -6.00 8.53
C VAL A 23 18.66 -5.85 7.81
N HIS A 24 18.61 -5.28 6.61
CA HIS A 24 19.81 -4.99 5.85
C HIS A 24 20.81 -4.13 6.66
N ARG A 25 22.08 -4.57 6.72
CA ARG A 25 23.11 -3.98 7.59
C ARG A 25 23.27 -2.47 7.42
N THR A 26 23.33 -1.99 6.17
CA THR A 26 23.51 -0.56 5.88
C THR A 26 22.39 0.30 6.44
N LEU A 27 21.15 -0.19 6.40
CA LEU A 27 19.99 0.48 6.95
C LEU A 27 20.04 0.51 8.48
N ARG A 28 20.42 -0.61 9.10
CA ARG A 28 20.63 -0.68 10.55
C ARG A 28 21.69 0.32 11.02
N GLU A 29 22.80 0.43 10.28
CA GLU A 29 23.87 1.39 10.58
C GLU A 29 23.40 2.85 10.43
N ARG A 30 22.64 3.17 9.37
CA ARG A 30 22.06 4.52 9.17
C ARG A 30 21.12 4.91 10.31
N ILE A 31 20.23 4.01 10.72
CA ILE A 31 19.30 4.24 11.83
C ILE A 31 20.06 4.34 13.16
N GLY A 32 21.06 3.48 13.39
CA GLY A 32 21.90 3.54 14.59
C GLY A 32 22.69 4.86 14.72
N ALA A 33 23.05 5.50 13.61
CA ALA A 33 23.69 6.81 13.60
C ALA A 33 22.79 7.95 14.11
N TRP A 34 21.49 7.73 14.29
CA TRP A 34 20.58 8.72 14.87
C TRP A 34 20.81 8.97 16.36
N SER A 35 21.63 8.14 17.03
CA SER A 35 22.14 8.43 18.37
C SER A 35 22.81 9.81 18.47
N ALA A 36 23.37 10.31 17.37
CA ALA A 36 23.95 11.65 17.27
C ALA A 36 22.95 12.74 16.81
N ARG A 37 21.68 12.41 16.59
CA ARG A 37 20.62 13.32 16.10
C ARG A 37 19.55 13.54 17.18
N PRO A 38 19.55 14.66 17.92
CA PRO A 38 18.62 14.89 19.03
C PRO A 38 17.14 14.70 18.68
N SER A 39 16.72 15.10 17.46
CA SER A 39 15.31 15.02 17.04
C SER A 39 14.81 13.60 16.70
N LEU A 40 15.72 12.63 16.54
CA LEU A 40 15.39 11.23 16.20
C LEU A 40 15.95 10.21 17.18
N ARG A 41 16.83 10.63 18.09
CA ARG A 41 17.33 9.78 19.16
C ARG A 41 16.20 9.15 20.00
N PRO A 42 15.11 9.85 20.36
CA PRO A 42 14.01 9.23 21.10
C PRO A 42 13.31 8.10 20.33
N LEU A 43 13.19 8.19 19.00
CA LEU A 43 12.68 7.11 18.16
C LEU A 43 13.62 5.91 18.16
N LEU A 44 14.94 6.14 18.05
CA LEU A 44 15.94 5.08 18.14
C LEU A 44 15.90 4.40 19.52
N ASP A 45 15.89 5.18 20.60
CA ASP A 45 15.84 4.68 21.96
C ASP A 45 14.55 3.85 22.18
N THR A 46 13.41 4.32 21.66
CA THR A 46 12.12 3.60 21.70
C THR A 46 12.17 2.29 20.92
N LEU A 47 12.77 2.29 19.73
CA LEU A 47 12.96 1.09 18.91
C LEU A 47 13.84 0.05 19.63
N CYS A 48 14.94 0.49 20.23
CA CYS A 48 15.84 -0.36 21.01
C CYS A 48 15.20 -0.86 22.31
N ALA A 49 14.27 -0.11 22.91
CA ALA A 49 13.56 -0.53 24.11
C ALA A 49 12.48 -1.62 23.85
N GLN A 50 12.13 -1.90 22.59
CA GLN A 50 11.05 -2.85 22.29
C GLN A 50 11.43 -4.29 22.64
N THR A 51 10.58 -4.94 23.43
CA THR A 51 10.74 -6.33 23.87
C THR A 51 9.91 -7.33 23.06
N THR A 52 8.96 -6.84 22.24
CA THR A 52 8.08 -7.65 21.40
C THR A 52 8.27 -7.30 19.92
N LEU A 53 8.15 -8.28 19.04
CA LEU A 53 8.27 -8.09 17.59
C LEU A 53 7.21 -7.13 17.07
N LYS A 54 5.96 -7.25 17.54
CA LYS A 54 4.88 -6.33 17.17
C LYS A 54 5.21 -4.87 17.50
N GLY A 55 5.65 -4.60 18.74
CA GLY A 55 6.04 -3.25 19.16
C GLY A 55 7.24 -2.73 18.37
N PHE A 56 8.23 -3.60 18.14
CA PHE A 56 9.37 -3.28 17.27
C PHE A 56 8.92 -2.88 15.86
N LEU A 57 8.03 -3.66 15.23
CA LEU A 57 7.54 -3.39 13.88
C LEU A 57 6.75 -2.08 13.77
N ASP A 58 5.98 -1.71 14.81
CA ASP A 58 5.25 -0.44 14.82
C ASP A 58 6.21 0.75 14.69
N TYR A 59 7.28 0.80 15.51
CA TYR A 59 8.30 1.85 15.43
C TYR A 59 9.28 1.65 14.27
N TRP A 60 9.45 0.42 13.78
CA TRP A 60 10.23 0.15 12.58
C TRP A 60 9.62 0.82 11.36
N ALA A 61 8.29 0.79 11.21
CA ALA A 61 7.62 1.50 10.13
C ALA A 61 7.90 3.00 10.17
N GLU A 62 7.86 3.62 11.35
CA GLU A 62 8.22 5.03 11.54
C GLU A 62 9.69 5.29 11.19
N ALA A 63 10.61 4.42 11.65
CA ALA A 63 12.03 4.54 11.35
C ALA A 63 12.32 4.41 9.83
N ARG A 64 11.64 3.51 9.13
CA ARG A 64 11.80 3.37 7.68
C ARG A 64 11.35 4.61 6.93
N VAL A 65 10.23 5.19 7.33
CA VAL A 65 9.71 6.44 6.77
C VAL A 65 10.66 7.60 7.07
N ALA A 66 11.17 7.69 8.30
CA ALA A 66 12.15 8.71 8.66
C ALA A 66 13.46 8.59 7.86
N ASP A 67 14.02 7.40 7.69
CA ASP A 67 15.21 7.17 6.86
C ASP A 67 14.97 7.60 5.40
N LEU A 68 13.81 7.27 4.83
CA LEU A 68 13.41 7.72 3.49
C LEU A 68 13.38 9.25 3.40
N LEU A 69 12.70 9.92 4.32
CA LEU A 69 12.57 11.38 4.30
C LEU A 69 13.91 12.08 4.51
N LEU A 70 14.74 11.58 5.42
CA LEU A 70 16.10 12.10 5.64
C LEU A 70 16.98 11.95 4.41
N SER A 71 16.94 10.79 3.75
CA SER A 71 17.72 10.55 2.52
C SER A 71 17.29 11.45 1.35
N ARG A 72 16.06 11.98 1.40
CA ARG A 72 15.54 12.99 0.47
C ARG A 72 15.70 14.44 0.97
N GLY A 73 16.52 14.66 1.99
CA GLY A 73 16.89 16.00 2.46
C GLY A 73 15.86 16.68 3.35
N CYS A 74 14.89 15.95 3.89
CA CYS A 74 13.96 16.51 4.88
C CYS A 74 14.62 16.62 6.26
N ARG A 75 14.23 17.65 7.02
CA ARG A 75 14.41 17.73 8.47
C ARG A 75 13.17 17.19 9.16
N LEU A 76 13.38 16.50 10.28
CA LEU A 76 12.33 15.81 11.02
C LEU A 76 12.38 16.14 12.50
N GLU A 77 11.20 16.35 13.07
CA GLU A 77 10.93 16.28 14.52
C GLU A 77 9.95 15.14 14.77
N TRP A 78 10.26 14.26 15.73
CA TRP A 78 9.45 13.08 16.07
C TRP A 78 8.54 13.35 17.28
N GLU A 79 7.35 12.75 17.26
CA GLU A 79 6.32 12.89 18.31
C GLU A 79 5.95 14.34 18.65
N VAL A 80 5.56 15.11 17.64
CA VAL A 80 5.20 16.52 17.84
C VAL A 80 3.83 16.62 18.51
N PRO A 81 3.71 17.30 19.67
CA PRO A 81 2.45 17.47 20.36
C PRO A 81 1.49 18.32 19.54
N THR A 82 0.23 17.89 19.50
CA THR A 82 -0.87 18.64 18.91
C THR A 82 -1.65 19.37 19.99
N PRO A 83 -2.36 20.46 19.65
CA PRO A 83 -3.23 21.18 20.59
C PRO A 83 -4.33 20.33 21.25
N LEU A 84 -4.57 19.12 20.75
CA LEU A 84 -5.60 18.20 21.24
C LEU A 84 -5.07 17.19 22.28
N GLY A 85 -3.86 17.38 22.81
CA GLY A 85 -3.26 16.45 23.78
C GLY A 85 -2.87 15.10 23.18
N ARG A 86 -2.67 15.05 21.85
CA ARG A 86 -2.18 13.89 21.09
C ARG A 86 -0.87 14.24 20.41
N THR A 87 -0.12 13.26 19.93
CA THR A 87 1.08 13.48 19.11
C THR A 87 0.80 13.17 17.63
N CYS A 88 1.48 13.91 16.77
CA CYS A 88 1.72 13.56 15.37
C CYS A 88 3.09 12.87 15.28
N ASP A 89 3.20 11.84 14.45
CA ASP A 89 4.41 11.01 14.43
C ASP A 89 5.63 11.81 13.91
N PHE A 90 5.46 12.64 12.87
CA PHE A 90 6.52 13.57 12.43
C PHE A 90 6.01 14.95 12.00
N HIS A 91 6.78 15.98 12.32
CA HIS A 91 6.80 17.23 11.56
C HIS A 91 7.94 17.17 10.53
N VAL A 92 7.59 17.35 9.27
CA VAL A 92 8.49 17.20 8.13
C VAL A 92 8.70 18.56 7.49
N VAL A 93 9.97 18.95 7.29
CA VAL A 93 10.33 20.24 6.67
C VAL A 93 11.37 20.03 5.58
N ARG A 94 11.16 20.64 4.41
CA ARG A 94 12.17 20.69 3.33
C ARG A 94 12.08 22.05 2.62
N GLY A 95 13.13 22.86 2.74
CA GLY A 95 13.07 24.27 2.32
C GLY A 95 12.01 25.01 3.12
N ASP A 96 11.14 25.73 2.41
CA ASP A 96 10.01 26.48 2.98
C ASP A 96 8.73 25.63 3.13
N GLU A 97 8.75 24.39 2.64
CA GLU A 97 7.60 23.49 2.70
C GLU A 97 7.59 22.66 3.99
N GLN A 98 6.40 22.47 4.53
CA GLN A 98 6.20 21.66 5.72
C GLN A 98 4.85 20.93 5.75
N PHE A 99 4.84 19.77 6.39
CA PHE A 99 3.63 19.01 6.66
C PHE A 99 3.79 18.13 7.90
N TYR A 100 2.65 17.64 8.41
CA TYR A 100 2.56 16.75 9.56
C TYR A 100 2.20 15.34 9.09
N LEU A 101 3.01 14.35 9.44
CA LEU A 101 2.92 12.99 8.97
C LEU A 101 2.43 12.04 10.07
N HIS A 102 1.44 11.22 9.73
CA HIS A 102 0.88 10.19 10.59
C HIS A 102 1.14 8.82 9.98
N VAL A 103 2.07 8.07 10.53
CA VAL A 103 2.42 6.71 10.12
C VAL A 103 1.53 5.73 10.87
N LYS A 104 0.83 4.84 10.15
CA LYS A 104 0.02 3.79 10.77
C LYS A 104 0.36 2.46 10.12
N ARG A 105 0.95 1.57 10.90
CA ARG A 105 1.24 0.21 10.46
C ARG A 105 -0.02 -0.64 10.44
N LEU A 106 -0.25 -1.33 9.33
CA LEU A 106 -1.19 -2.43 9.25
C LEU A 106 -0.50 -3.69 9.77
N ALA A 107 -0.88 -4.14 10.97
CA ALA A 107 -0.31 -5.34 11.56
C ALA A 107 -0.91 -6.58 10.91
N ASN A 108 -0.44 -6.95 9.73
CA ASN A 108 -0.70 -8.26 9.17
C ASN A 108 0.13 -9.25 9.98
N GLU A 109 -0.45 -10.41 10.31
CA GLU A 109 0.36 -11.50 10.85
C GLU A 109 1.45 -11.81 9.80
N GLU A 110 2.72 -11.86 10.24
CA GLU A 110 3.90 -12.04 9.39
C GLU A 110 3.83 -13.30 8.52
N THR A 111 2.89 -14.20 8.81
CA THR A 111 2.50 -15.36 8.00
C THR A 111 2.12 -15.02 6.56
N SER A 112 1.78 -13.77 6.24
CA SER A 112 1.30 -13.35 4.92
C SER A 112 2.39 -12.86 3.94
N ALA A 113 3.66 -12.79 4.36
CA ALA A 113 4.77 -12.39 3.49
C ALA A 113 5.40 -13.55 2.69
N ARG A 114 4.69 -14.67 2.50
CA ARG A 114 5.09 -15.63 1.46
C ARG A 114 5.01 -14.91 0.12
N ARG A 115 6.14 -14.84 -0.59
CA ARG A 115 6.21 -14.38 -1.99
C ARG A 115 5.48 -15.41 -2.87
N LEU A 116 4.16 -15.49 -2.74
CA LEU A 116 3.36 -16.22 -3.71
C LEU A 116 3.48 -15.47 -5.03
N GLY A 117 4.09 -16.10 -6.01
CA GLY A 117 3.92 -15.72 -7.41
C GLY A 117 2.58 -16.26 -7.90
N ILE A 118 1.89 -15.52 -8.77
CA ILE A 118 0.71 -16.05 -9.45
C ILE A 118 1.16 -17.26 -10.25
N SER A 119 0.62 -18.45 -9.92
CA SER A 119 0.87 -19.68 -10.67
C SER A 119 0.66 -19.43 -12.17
N SER A 120 1.58 -19.91 -13.01
CA SER A 120 1.46 -19.79 -14.47
C SER A 120 0.14 -20.36 -14.99
N ARG A 121 -0.44 -21.33 -14.29
CA ARG A 121 -1.77 -21.90 -14.59
C ARG A 121 -2.89 -20.87 -14.43
N LEU A 122 -2.82 -20.05 -13.38
CA LEU A 122 -3.81 -18.99 -13.14
C LEU A 122 -3.67 -17.84 -14.14
N ARG A 123 -2.48 -17.59 -14.69
CA ARG A 123 -2.27 -16.60 -15.74
C ARG A 123 -3.12 -16.86 -16.99
N PHE A 124 -3.62 -18.09 -17.19
CA PHE A 124 -4.62 -18.37 -18.23
C PHE A 124 -5.88 -17.49 -18.10
N LEU A 125 -6.29 -17.13 -16.88
CA LEU A 125 -7.43 -16.26 -16.63
C LEU A 125 -7.24 -14.84 -17.21
N GLU A 126 -5.99 -14.37 -17.38
CA GLU A 126 -5.65 -13.09 -18.03
C GLU A 126 -5.97 -13.08 -19.53
N ARG A 127 -6.33 -14.23 -20.13
CA ARG A 127 -6.81 -14.30 -21.53
C ARG A 127 -8.29 -13.98 -21.66
N ILE A 128 -9.03 -13.88 -20.55
CA ILE A 128 -10.46 -13.58 -20.58
C ILE A 128 -10.64 -12.11 -20.95
N LYS A 129 -11.37 -11.84 -22.04
CA LYS A 129 -11.69 -10.49 -22.56
C LYS A 129 -12.72 -9.77 -21.68
N ARG A 130 -12.31 -9.43 -20.47
CA ARG A 130 -13.11 -8.76 -19.45
C ARG A 130 -12.22 -7.74 -18.74
N PRO A 131 -12.53 -6.44 -18.78
CA PRO A 131 -11.64 -5.39 -18.27
C PRO A 131 -11.79 -5.22 -16.75
N PHE A 132 -11.41 -6.24 -15.99
CA PHE A 132 -11.49 -6.22 -14.52
C PHE A 132 -10.17 -6.59 -13.86
N ILE A 133 -9.92 -5.97 -12.71
CA ILE A 133 -8.96 -6.46 -11.72
C ILE A 133 -9.64 -7.58 -10.94
N VAL A 134 -9.03 -8.75 -10.96
CA VAL A 134 -9.55 -9.95 -10.32
C VAL A 134 -8.55 -10.42 -9.26
N ARG A 135 -9.00 -10.50 -8.01
CA ARG A 135 -8.22 -11.09 -6.94
C ARG A 135 -8.41 -12.59 -6.90
N VAL A 136 -7.32 -13.32 -6.77
CA VAL A 136 -7.31 -14.78 -6.66
C VAL A 136 -6.55 -15.23 -5.42
N ARG A 137 -7.07 -16.27 -4.79
CA ARG A 137 -6.43 -17.06 -3.73
C ARG A 137 -6.60 -18.54 -4.04
N TRP A 138 -5.63 -19.37 -3.67
CA TRP A 138 -5.66 -20.81 -3.90
C TRP A 138 -4.84 -21.54 -2.85
N GLU A 139 -5.14 -22.81 -2.62
CA GLU A 139 -4.32 -23.68 -1.78
C GLU A 139 -2.97 -23.97 -2.49
N GLU A 140 -1.85 -23.74 -1.81
CA GLU A 140 -0.50 -23.82 -2.42
C GLU A 140 -0.18 -25.21 -3.00
N HIS A 141 -0.77 -26.26 -2.44
CA HIS A 141 -0.44 -27.66 -2.74
C HIS A 141 -1.57 -28.42 -3.45
N LEU A 142 -2.40 -27.71 -4.24
CA LEU A 142 -3.38 -28.38 -5.09
C LEU A 142 -2.70 -29.35 -6.07
N SER A 143 -3.27 -30.55 -6.16
CA SER A 143 -2.99 -31.47 -7.27
C SER A 143 -3.36 -30.83 -8.61
N GLU A 144 -2.84 -31.38 -9.72
CA GLU A 144 -3.10 -30.84 -11.05
C GLU A 144 -4.60 -30.79 -11.37
N ASP A 145 -5.33 -31.87 -11.10
CA ASP A 145 -6.76 -31.96 -11.36
C ASP A 145 -7.55 -30.92 -10.55
N ARG A 146 -7.18 -30.71 -9.28
CA ARG A 146 -7.85 -29.71 -8.42
C ARG A 146 -7.52 -28.28 -8.84
N MET A 147 -6.28 -28.03 -9.26
CA MET A 147 -5.90 -26.73 -9.81
C MET A 147 -6.66 -26.44 -11.12
N GLN A 148 -6.81 -27.45 -11.98
CA GLN A 148 -7.59 -27.32 -13.21
C GLN A 148 -9.08 -27.06 -12.90
N GLU A 149 -9.67 -27.80 -11.96
CA GLU A 149 -11.05 -27.58 -11.49
C GLU A 149 -11.23 -26.13 -11.00
N PHE A 150 -10.29 -25.65 -10.19
CA PHE A 150 -10.30 -24.27 -9.70
C PHE A 150 -10.25 -23.25 -10.84
N VAL A 151 -9.30 -23.39 -11.76
CA VAL A 151 -9.13 -22.48 -12.91
C VAL A 151 -10.38 -22.44 -13.78
N GLU A 152 -11.01 -23.57 -14.06
CA GLU A 152 -12.23 -23.63 -14.88
C GLU A 152 -13.42 -22.96 -14.22
N ARG A 153 -13.63 -23.21 -12.92
CA ARG A 153 -14.71 -22.60 -12.16
C ARG A 153 -14.50 -21.09 -12.02
N ALA A 154 -13.27 -20.67 -11.74
CA ALA A 154 -12.85 -19.28 -11.75
C ALA A 154 -13.13 -18.61 -13.11
N ALA A 155 -12.74 -19.25 -14.22
CA ALA A 155 -12.95 -18.71 -15.56
C ALA A 155 -14.43 -18.54 -15.90
N ARG A 156 -15.28 -19.52 -15.53
CA ARG A 156 -16.74 -19.42 -15.73
C ARG A 156 -17.33 -18.26 -14.95
N PHE A 157 -16.95 -18.12 -13.68
CA PHE A 157 -17.38 -17.02 -12.82
C PHE A 157 -16.98 -15.67 -13.40
N ILE A 158 -15.69 -15.44 -13.66
CA ILE A 158 -15.18 -14.15 -14.18
C ILE A 158 -15.91 -13.69 -15.46
N LYS A 159 -16.33 -14.64 -16.31
CA LYS A 159 -17.06 -14.33 -17.56
C LYS A 159 -18.46 -13.75 -17.32
N ILE A 160 -19.11 -14.05 -16.19
CA ILE A 160 -20.50 -13.68 -15.91
C ILE A 160 -20.67 -12.72 -14.73
N SER A 161 -19.68 -12.61 -13.84
CA SER A 161 -19.79 -11.85 -12.59
C SER A 161 -19.75 -10.33 -12.79
N HIS A 162 -20.08 -9.57 -11.77
CA HIS A 162 -20.02 -8.12 -11.70
C HIS A 162 -19.01 -7.65 -10.66
N VAL A 163 -18.70 -6.34 -10.66
CA VAL A 163 -17.81 -5.77 -9.63
C VAL A 163 -18.43 -5.95 -8.26
N GLY A 164 -17.66 -6.49 -7.31
CA GLY A 164 -18.12 -6.82 -5.97
C GLY A 164 -18.40 -8.32 -5.77
N ASP A 165 -18.68 -9.06 -6.84
CA ASP A 165 -18.98 -10.49 -6.75
C ASP A 165 -17.77 -11.30 -6.29
N GLU A 166 -18.06 -12.36 -5.52
CA GLU A 166 -17.07 -13.30 -4.99
C GLU A 166 -17.50 -14.75 -5.25
N LEU A 167 -16.51 -15.60 -5.55
CA LEU A 167 -16.67 -17.05 -5.61
C LEU A 167 -15.62 -17.71 -4.71
N THR A 168 -16.09 -18.58 -3.82
CA THR A 168 -15.25 -19.59 -3.16
C THR A 168 -15.47 -20.93 -3.83
N VAL A 169 -14.39 -21.55 -4.31
CA VAL A 169 -14.41 -22.86 -4.96
C VAL A 169 -14.05 -23.91 -3.92
N ARG A 170 -14.95 -24.87 -3.72
CA ARG A 170 -14.74 -26.04 -2.86
C ARG A 170 -14.76 -27.31 -3.71
N GLY A 171 -13.84 -28.22 -3.42
CA GLY A 171 -13.79 -29.54 -4.03
C GLY A 171 -14.85 -30.48 -3.46
N GLU A 172 -14.87 -31.72 -3.95
CA GLU A 172 -15.90 -32.72 -3.62
C GLU A 172 -16.02 -33.07 -2.13
N LEU A 173 -14.90 -33.05 -1.38
CA LEU A 173 -14.88 -33.33 0.06
C LEU A 173 -15.13 -32.05 0.89
N GLY A 174 -15.59 -30.97 0.26
CA GLY A 174 -15.91 -29.69 0.92
C GLY A 174 -14.71 -28.81 1.27
N GLN A 175 -13.48 -29.30 1.01
CA GLN A 175 -12.25 -28.55 1.18
C GLN A 175 -12.19 -27.39 0.19
N GLU A 176 -11.67 -26.26 0.64
CA GLU A 176 -11.54 -25.08 -0.21
C GLU A 176 -10.34 -25.23 -1.15
N LEU A 177 -10.57 -25.10 -2.46
CA LEU A 177 -9.50 -25.07 -3.46
C LEU A 177 -8.94 -23.67 -3.62
N GLY A 178 -9.80 -22.65 -3.50
CA GLY A 178 -9.44 -21.26 -3.63
C GLY A 178 -10.64 -20.35 -3.80
N GLY A 179 -10.38 -19.11 -4.18
CA GLY A 179 -11.43 -18.13 -4.39
C GLY A 179 -11.03 -17.00 -5.33
N VAL A 180 -12.05 -16.34 -5.88
CA VAL A 180 -11.95 -15.29 -6.87
C VAL A 180 -12.88 -14.14 -6.52
N ARG A 181 -12.43 -12.90 -6.61
CA ARG A 181 -13.26 -11.70 -6.41
C ARG A 181 -13.04 -10.69 -7.52
N ILE A 182 -14.12 -10.11 -8.04
CA ILE A 182 -14.05 -9.01 -9.02
C ILE A 182 -13.96 -7.69 -8.24
N VAL A 183 -12.80 -7.02 -8.32
CA VAL A 183 -12.47 -5.91 -7.41
C VAL A 183 -12.81 -4.56 -8.00
N ALA A 184 -12.43 -4.35 -9.26
CA ALA A 184 -12.46 -3.05 -9.90
C ALA A 184 -12.48 -3.20 -11.42
N PRO A 185 -13.00 -2.21 -12.17
CA PRO A 185 -12.70 -2.10 -13.59
C PRO A 185 -11.20 -1.84 -13.82
N TRP A 186 -10.69 -2.32 -14.94
CA TRP A 186 -9.31 -2.16 -15.42
C TRP A 186 -9.32 -1.49 -16.79
N GLU A 187 -8.24 -0.79 -17.15
CA GLU A 187 -8.15 -0.10 -18.45
C GLU A 187 -7.85 -1.05 -19.61
N GLY A 188 -7.17 -2.17 -19.34
CA GLY A 188 -6.82 -3.14 -20.37
C GLY A 188 -8.00 -4.00 -20.84
N PRO A 189 -7.88 -4.62 -22.04
CA PRO A 189 -8.96 -5.38 -22.66
C PRO A 189 -9.23 -6.74 -22.02
N HIS A 190 -8.32 -7.21 -21.15
CA HIS A 190 -8.40 -8.50 -20.49
C HIS A 190 -8.28 -8.37 -18.97
N VAL A 191 -8.55 -9.46 -18.27
CA VAL A 191 -8.43 -9.54 -16.82
C VAL A 191 -7.00 -9.23 -16.38
N SER A 192 -6.87 -8.40 -15.35
CA SER A 192 -5.62 -8.21 -14.60
C SER A 192 -5.71 -8.99 -13.29
N LEU A 193 -4.83 -9.98 -13.10
CA LEU A 193 -4.83 -10.78 -11.87
C LEU A 193 -4.01 -10.11 -10.78
N ALA A 194 -4.58 -10.06 -9.58
CA ALA A 194 -3.90 -9.70 -8.34
C ALA A 194 -4.02 -10.84 -7.33
N ILE A 195 -3.02 -10.99 -6.47
CA ILE A 195 -3.06 -11.97 -5.37
C ILE A 195 -3.75 -11.31 -4.16
N GLY A 196 -4.73 -11.98 -3.54
CA GLY A 196 -5.29 -11.58 -2.25
C GLY A 196 -5.00 -12.66 -1.20
N LEU A 197 -4.22 -12.32 -0.16
CA LEU A 197 -3.48 -13.21 0.78
C LEU A 197 -4.32 -13.65 2.03
N PRO A 198 -3.73 -14.39 3.01
CA PRO A 198 -4.03 -15.77 3.43
C PRO A 198 -5.33 -15.98 4.26
N ASP A 199 -5.81 -17.23 4.31
CA ASP A 199 -6.98 -17.77 5.03
C ASP A 199 -8.21 -16.86 5.18
N GLY A 200 -9.17 -17.06 4.27
CA GLY A 200 -10.42 -16.30 4.22
C GLY A 200 -10.21 -14.94 3.56
N PHE A 201 -11.24 -14.44 2.88
CA PHE A 201 -11.23 -13.10 2.31
C PHE A 201 -11.32 -12.05 3.43
N ILE A 202 -10.28 -11.92 4.26
CA ILE A 202 -10.21 -10.87 5.26
C ILE A 202 -9.99 -9.56 4.51
N ASP A 203 -11.08 -8.84 4.30
CA ASP A 203 -11.03 -7.47 3.81
C ASP A 203 -10.29 -6.61 4.85
N GLU A 204 -9.07 -6.17 4.53
CA GLU A 204 -8.29 -5.27 5.39
C GLU A 204 -8.82 -3.82 5.30
N VAL A 205 -9.67 -3.50 4.32
CA VAL A 205 -10.21 -2.15 4.11
C VAL A 205 -10.91 -1.58 5.35
N PRO A 206 -11.80 -2.31 6.06
CA PRO A 206 -12.39 -1.84 7.32
C PRO A 206 -11.34 -1.52 8.41
N ARG A 207 -10.25 -2.29 8.46
CA ARG A 207 -9.16 -2.05 9.41
C ARG A 207 -8.34 -0.82 9.02
N MET A 208 -7.98 -0.68 7.74
CA MET A 208 -7.34 0.51 7.20
C MET A 208 -8.19 1.75 7.49
N ARG A 209 -9.51 1.70 7.27
CA ARG A 209 -10.45 2.80 7.61
C ARG A 209 -10.44 3.14 9.10
N ARG A 210 -10.32 2.16 10.00
CA ARG A 210 -10.15 2.42 11.45
C ARG A 210 -8.84 3.14 11.75
N LEU A 211 -7.74 2.77 11.09
CA LEU A 211 -6.44 3.43 11.22
C LEU A 211 -6.47 4.87 10.68
N LEU A 212 -7.07 5.10 9.51
CA LEU A 212 -7.27 6.43 8.93
C LEU A 212 -8.09 7.33 9.87
N LYS A 213 -9.18 6.80 10.44
CA LYS A 213 -9.99 7.51 11.47
C LYS A 213 -9.19 7.81 12.73
N ARG A 214 -8.27 6.92 13.15
CA ARG A 214 -7.39 7.16 14.31
C ARG A 214 -6.39 8.27 14.02
N ALA A 215 -5.69 8.21 12.88
CA ALA A 215 -4.75 9.25 12.45
C ALA A 215 -5.43 10.63 12.34
N HIS A 216 -6.64 10.70 11.78
CA HIS A 216 -7.39 11.97 11.70
C HIS A 216 -7.64 12.64 13.06
N ARG A 217 -7.81 11.86 14.14
CA ARG A 217 -7.98 12.42 15.49
C ARG A 217 -6.69 13.03 16.06
N GLN A 218 -5.56 12.78 15.42
CA GLN A 218 -4.24 13.28 15.81
C GLN A 218 -3.80 14.44 14.91
N PHE A 219 -4.64 14.94 14.01
CA PHE A 219 -4.24 15.98 13.06
C PHE A 219 -3.82 17.26 13.75
N MET A 220 -2.75 17.87 13.22
CA MET A 220 -2.37 19.22 13.55
C MET A 220 -3.39 20.19 12.94
N PRO A 221 -4.11 21.00 13.76
CA PRO A 221 -5.12 21.92 13.23
C PRO A 221 -4.51 22.95 12.28
N ARG A 222 -5.24 23.30 11.21
CA ARG A 222 -4.86 24.33 10.21
C ARG A 222 -3.54 24.08 9.46
N ALA A 223 -2.95 22.90 9.60
CA ALA A 223 -1.76 22.50 8.86
C ALA A 223 -2.07 21.41 7.83
N THR A 224 -1.15 21.22 6.87
CA THR A 224 -1.22 20.07 5.96
C THR A 224 -0.88 18.80 6.73
N ASN A 225 -1.83 17.86 6.76
CA ASN A 225 -1.65 16.55 7.37
C ASN A 225 -1.65 15.46 6.30
N VAL A 226 -0.69 14.55 6.39
CA VAL A 226 -0.54 13.39 5.51
C VAL A 226 -0.67 12.13 6.36
N ILE A 227 -1.52 11.18 5.94
CA ILE A 227 -1.58 9.86 6.57
C ILE A 227 -0.82 8.87 5.70
N LEU A 228 0.19 8.21 6.26
CA LEU A 228 0.91 7.13 5.61
C LEU A 228 0.52 5.79 6.22
N LEU A 229 -0.05 4.89 5.41
CA LEU A 229 -0.30 3.51 5.80
C LEU A 229 0.90 2.64 5.40
N ALA A 230 1.55 2.05 6.39
CA ALA A 230 2.66 1.14 6.20
C ALA A 230 2.17 -0.30 6.31
N SER A 231 2.44 -1.14 5.31
CA SER A 231 2.05 -2.55 5.35
C SER A 231 3.10 -3.45 4.73
N ALA A 232 3.05 -4.76 5.03
CA ALA A 232 3.98 -5.73 4.46
C ALA A 232 3.48 -6.34 3.13
N GLY A 233 2.18 -6.25 2.85
CA GLY A 233 1.53 -6.89 1.71
C GLY A 233 1.88 -6.24 0.37
N VAL A 234 2.03 -7.07 -0.66
CA VAL A 234 2.45 -6.64 -2.01
C VAL A 234 1.35 -5.83 -2.73
N ASN A 235 0.08 -6.09 -2.43
CA ASN A 235 -1.08 -5.55 -3.15
C ASN A 235 -1.93 -4.57 -2.32
N ASP A 236 -1.45 -4.19 -1.13
CA ASP A 236 -2.20 -3.37 -0.19
C ASP A 236 -2.43 -1.94 -0.69
N ALA A 237 -1.65 -1.46 -1.67
CA ALA A 237 -1.86 -0.16 -2.29
C ALA A 237 -3.29 0.02 -2.86
N SER A 238 -3.85 -1.04 -3.45
CA SER A 238 -5.22 -1.02 -3.97
C SER A 238 -6.27 -1.02 -2.86
N ASP A 239 -5.98 -1.66 -1.73
CA ASP A 239 -6.85 -1.64 -0.55
C ASP A 239 -6.80 -0.29 0.14
N VAL A 240 -5.62 0.35 0.21
CA VAL A 240 -5.49 1.72 0.69
C VAL A 240 -6.30 2.68 -0.18
N GLU A 241 -6.21 2.56 -1.50
CA GLU A 241 -7.04 3.35 -2.42
C GLU A 241 -8.54 3.13 -2.16
N THR A 242 -8.96 1.88 -1.98
CA THR A 242 -10.35 1.51 -1.66
C THR A 242 -10.79 2.03 -0.27
N ALA A 243 -9.88 2.05 0.70
CA ALA A 243 -10.14 2.61 2.02
C ALA A 243 -10.29 4.14 1.98
N LEU A 244 -9.50 4.81 1.14
CA LEU A 244 -9.55 6.26 0.94
C LEU A 244 -10.77 6.69 0.11
N LEU A 245 -10.96 6.12 -1.07
CA LEU A 245 -11.94 6.56 -2.06
C LEU A 245 -13.30 5.87 -1.95
N GLY A 246 -13.33 4.66 -1.38
CA GLY A 246 -14.53 3.82 -1.31
C GLY A 246 -14.43 2.56 -2.18
N ALA A 247 -15.31 1.60 -1.89
CA ALA A 247 -15.47 0.40 -2.71
C ALA A 247 -15.87 0.77 -4.14
N HIS A 248 -15.45 -0.03 -5.13
CA HIS A 248 -16.00 0.13 -6.47
C HIS A 248 -17.43 -0.40 -6.50
N GLU A 249 -18.32 0.33 -7.15
CA GLU A 249 -19.71 -0.05 -7.33
C GLU A 249 -20.18 0.24 -8.76
N GLU A 250 -21.18 -0.50 -9.20
CA GLU A 250 -21.91 -0.19 -10.43
C GLU A 250 -22.84 1.00 -10.19
N ARG A 251 -22.76 1.99 -11.08
CA ARG A 251 -23.52 3.23 -11.00
C ARG A 251 -24.64 3.20 -12.02
N TRP A 252 -25.84 2.94 -11.54
CA TRP A 252 -27.06 2.96 -12.35
C TRP A 252 -27.60 4.38 -12.56
N ASP A 253 -27.11 5.34 -11.78
CA ASP A 253 -27.43 6.77 -11.83
C ASP A 253 -26.59 7.55 -12.85
N THR A 254 -25.59 6.91 -13.47
CA THR A 254 -24.62 7.57 -14.37
C THR A 254 -24.61 6.88 -15.74
N HIS A 255 -24.49 7.67 -16.80
CA HIS A 255 -24.39 7.11 -18.15
C HIS A 255 -23.03 6.38 -18.35
N PRO A 256 -23.01 5.16 -18.91
CA PRO A 256 -21.77 4.46 -19.21
C PRO A 256 -20.88 5.25 -20.20
N PRO A 257 -19.56 5.28 -19.99
CA PRO A 257 -18.62 5.83 -20.98
C PRO A 257 -18.72 5.09 -22.34
N LYS A 258 -18.37 5.78 -23.43
CA LYS A 258 -18.43 5.21 -24.79
C LYS A 258 -17.69 3.87 -24.87
N GLY A 259 -18.38 2.84 -25.38
CA GLY A 259 -17.83 1.48 -25.49
C GLY A 259 -17.99 0.62 -24.24
N ARG A 260 -18.58 1.13 -23.16
CA ARG A 260 -18.90 0.36 -21.95
C ARG A 260 -20.41 0.20 -21.78
N ARG A 261 -20.83 -0.95 -21.22
CA ARG A 261 -22.25 -1.25 -20.93
C ARG A 261 -22.71 -0.73 -19.58
N VAL A 262 -21.78 -0.50 -18.65
CA VAL A 262 -22.05 -0.13 -17.26
C VAL A 262 -21.13 1.02 -16.86
N ALA A 263 -21.66 1.99 -16.11
CA ALA A 263 -20.86 3.01 -15.45
C ALA A 263 -20.36 2.48 -14.11
N TYR A 264 -19.11 2.77 -13.77
CA TYR A 264 -18.52 2.39 -12.48
C TYR A 264 -18.16 3.65 -11.70
N GLY A 265 -18.33 3.59 -10.39
CA GLY A 265 -18.01 4.68 -9.47
C GLY A 265 -17.46 4.16 -8.15
N ARG A 266 -17.38 5.05 -7.18
CA ARG A 266 -16.95 4.75 -5.81
C ARG A 266 -18.12 4.92 -4.84
N ALA A 267 -18.28 3.95 -3.96
CA ALA A 267 -19.24 3.99 -2.87
C ALA A 267 -18.90 5.08 -1.85
N GLU A 268 -19.90 5.58 -1.11
CA GLU A 268 -19.72 6.64 -0.10
C GLU A 268 -19.06 6.17 1.21
N ASP A 269 -18.63 4.91 1.26
CA ASP A 269 -18.00 4.27 2.41
C ASP A 269 -16.51 4.61 2.57
N GLY A 270 -15.94 5.28 1.57
CA GLY A 270 -14.57 5.80 1.58
C GLY A 270 -14.29 6.80 2.70
N PHE A 271 -13.04 6.86 3.15
CA PHE A 271 -12.60 7.83 4.15
C PHE A 271 -12.69 9.28 3.66
N TRP A 272 -12.49 9.52 2.37
CA TRP A 272 -12.61 10.81 1.69
C TRP A 272 -13.97 11.04 1.03
N SER A 273 -15.00 10.27 1.39
CA SER A 273 -16.33 10.48 0.84
C SER A 273 -16.78 11.95 0.97
N PRO A 274 -17.59 12.44 0.02
CA PRO A 274 -17.91 13.86 -0.09
C PRO A 274 -18.36 14.46 1.25
N ARG A 275 -17.92 15.68 1.54
CA ARG A 275 -18.21 16.43 2.80
C ARG A 275 -17.59 15.84 4.08
N ARG A 276 -16.91 14.70 4.03
CA ARG A 276 -16.19 14.15 5.20
C ARG A 276 -14.74 14.61 5.23
N ARG A 277 -14.23 14.92 6.42
CA ARG A 277 -12.79 15.09 6.71
C ARG A 277 -12.04 16.05 5.76
N PRO A 278 -12.49 17.31 5.57
CA PRO A 278 -11.90 18.26 4.59
C PRO A 278 -10.42 18.60 4.86
N MET A 279 -9.94 18.31 6.06
CA MET A 279 -8.54 18.51 6.46
C MET A 279 -7.61 17.37 5.99
N SER A 280 -8.16 16.22 5.57
CA SER A 280 -7.38 15.15 4.96
C SER A 280 -7.42 15.29 3.45
N ARG A 281 -6.29 15.69 2.88
CA ARG A 281 -6.13 15.97 1.44
C ARG A 281 -5.11 15.07 0.76
N ALA A 282 -4.22 14.46 1.54
CA ALA A 282 -3.19 13.55 1.05
C ALA A 282 -3.10 12.31 1.94
N GLY A 283 -2.90 11.17 1.29
CA GLY A 283 -2.59 9.89 1.92
C GLY A 283 -1.45 9.24 1.16
N ALA A 284 -0.66 8.43 1.83
CA ALA A 284 0.40 7.65 1.21
C ALA A 284 0.28 6.20 1.67
N TRP A 285 0.78 5.30 0.86
CA TRP A 285 1.04 3.92 1.23
C TRP A 285 2.52 3.64 1.05
N CYS A 286 3.09 2.81 1.93
CA CYS A 286 4.39 2.23 1.68
C CYS A 286 4.49 0.77 2.11
N ARG A 287 5.33 0.02 1.39
CA ARG A 287 5.61 -1.37 1.74
C ARG A 287 6.79 -1.46 2.70
N VAL A 288 6.52 -1.73 3.97
CA VAL A 288 7.53 -1.91 5.02
C VAL A 288 7.75 -3.39 5.27
N GLY A 289 8.95 -3.88 4.97
CA GLY A 289 9.47 -5.18 5.43
C GLY A 289 10.78 -4.99 6.20
N LEU A 290 11.27 -6.05 6.84
CA LEU A 290 12.58 -6.04 7.49
C LEU A 290 13.70 -6.11 6.44
N GLU A 291 13.49 -6.92 5.41
CA GLU A 291 14.45 -7.27 4.37
C GLU A 291 14.54 -6.28 3.20
N ASN A 292 13.51 -5.44 3.02
CA ASN A 292 13.41 -4.55 1.85
C ASN A 292 14.19 -3.25 2.07
N LEU A 293 15.25 -3.06 1.28
CA LEU A 293 16.05 -1.83 1.24
C LEU A 293 15.26 -0.65 0.66
N ASP A 294 14.54 -0.90 -0.42
CA ASP A 294 13.64 0.06 -1.02
C ASP A 294 12.36 0.18 -0.21
N LEU A 295 11.77 1.37 -0.23
CA LEU A 295 10.47 1.63 0.36
C LEU A 295 9.51 2.02 -0.76
N PRO A 296 8.92 1.04 -1.49
CA PRO A 296 7.91 1.32 -2.49
C PRO A 296 6.82 2.19 -1.85
N THR A 297 6.51 3.30 -2.51
CA THR A 297 5.57 4.30 -2.03
C THR A 297 4.57 4.64 -3.11
N ARG A 298 3.34 4.92 -2.70
CA ARG A 298 2.31 5.48 -3.57
C ARG A 298 1.61 6.62 -2.86
N LEU A 299 1.54 7.77 -3.52
CA LEU A 299 0.77 8.92 -3.10
C LEU A 299 -0.67 8.83 -3.61
N PHE A 300 -1.59 9.27 -2.78
CA PHE A 300 -2.99 9.50 -3.11
C PHE A 300 -3.33 10.95 -2.75
N LEU A 301 -3.92 11.67 -3.68
CA LEU A 301 -4.41 13.02 -3.46
C LEU A 301 -5.93 13.03 -3.57
N ARG A 302 -6.58 13.75 -2.67
CA ARG A 302 -8.03 13.87 -2.68
C ARG A 302 -8.47 14.80 -3.81
N GLU A 303 -9.30 14.27 -4.70
CA GLU A 303 -9.91 15.03 -5.78
C GLU A 303 -10.69 16.26 -5.28
N GLY A 304 -10.64 17.34 -6.06
CA GLY A 304 -11.35 18.59 -5.75
C GLY A 304 -10.80 19.35 -4.54
N THR A 305 -9.62 19.00 -4.04
CA THR A 305 -8.95 19.75 -2.97
C THR A 305 -7.68 20.42 -3.46
N HIS A 306 -7.41 21.64 -2.98
CA HIS A 306 -6.18 22.36 -3.29
C HIS A 306 -5.13 22.15 -2.20
N LEU A 307 -3.97 21.68 -2.62
CA LEU A 307 -2.70 21.82 -1.90
C LEU A 307 -1.88 22.94 -2.57
N PRO A 308 -1.01 23.64 -1.83
CA PRO A 308 -0.01 24.50 -2.46
C PRO A 308 0.80 23.70 -3.49
N GLY A 309 1.03 24.23 -4.68
CA GLY A 309 1.62 23.47 -5.79
C GLY A 309 3.05 22.98 -5.51
N SER A 310 3.83 23.76 -4.76
CA SER A 310 5.15 23.41 -4.25
C SER A 310 5.09 22.25 -3.25
N LEU A 311 4.11 22.26 -2.33
CA LEU A 311 3.89 21.15 -1.41
C LEU A 311 3.43 19.88 -2.11
N GLU A 312 2.52 19.99 -3.08
CA GLU A 312 2.09 18.83 -3.87
C GLU A 312 3.29 18.18 -4.60
N SER A 313 4.12 19.01 -5.23
CA SER A 313 5.34 18.56 -5.93
C SER A 313 6.31 17.88 -4.96
N LEU A 314 6.50 18.44 -3.76
CA LEU A 314 7.27 17.79 -2.70
C LEU A 314 6.68 16.43 -2.32
N LEU A 315 5.37 16.33 -2.09
CA LEU A 315 4.74 15.06 -1.72
C LEU A 315 4.88 14.00 -2.82
N ARG A 316 4.83 14.39 -4.09
CA ARG A 316 5.06 13.50 -5.22
C ARG A 316 6.52 13.01 -5.24
N GLU A 317 7.50 13.89 -5.12
CA GLU A 317 8.91 13.48 -5.00
C GLU A 317 9.16 12.52 -3.82
N LEU A 318 8.45 12.73 -2.71
CA LEU A 318 8.61 11.91 -1.51
C LEU A 318 7.85 10.58 -1.55
N PHE A 319 6.75 10.45 -2.28
CA PHE A 319 5.87 9.28 -2.15
C PHE A 319 5.36 8.68 -3.46
N GLU A 320 5.75 9.21 -4.62
CA GLU A 320 5.57 8.53 -5.90
C GLU A 320 6.89 7.89 -6.29
N ALA A 321 7.04 6.58 -6.01
CA ALA A 321 8.12 5.81 -6.62
C ALA A 321 8.01 5.93 -8.15
N GLU A 322 9.15 6.10 -8.84
CA GLU A 322 9.23 6.30 -10.29
C GLU A 322 8.24 5.39 -11.03
N ARG A 323 7.44 6.01 -11.91
CA ARG A 323 6.45 5.35 -12.76
C ARG A 323 7.07 4.09 -13.34
N THR A 324 6.46 2.92 -13.08
CA THR A 324 6.66 1.76 -13.95
C THR A 324 6.50 2.24 -15.40
N PRO A 325 7.45 1.95 -16.30
CA PRO A 325 7.56 2.64 -17.58
C PRO A 325 6.24 2.55 -18.35
N LYS A 326 5.78 3.68 -18.89
CA LYS A 326 4.83 3.66 -20.01
C LYS A 326 5.45 2.75 -21.06
N SER A 327 4.78 1.67 -21.41
CA SER A 327 5.16 0.87 -22.57
C SER A 327 5.20 1.82 -23.77
N ASN A 328 6.37 1.97 -24.38
CA ASN A 328 6.52 2.60 -25.68
C ASN A 328 5.69 1.80 -26.69
N ALA A 329 4.45 2.22 -26.91
CA ALA A 329 3.78 2.01 -28.18
C ALA A 329 4.14 3.21 -29.05
N THR A 330 5.35 3.18 -29.62
CA THR A 330 5.60 3.92 -30.85
C THR A 330 4.75 3.27 -31.92
N ASP A 331 3.64 3.94 -32.14
CA ASP A 331 2.83 4.02 -33.33
C ASP A 331 3.72 4.03 -34.59
N THR A 332 3.74 2.92 -35.31
CA THR A 332 3.98 2.91 -36.75
C THR A 332 2.75 2.30 -37.39
N GLY A 333 1.79 3.17 -37.71
CA GLY A 333 0.58 2.82 -38.43
C GLY A 333 0.88 2.20 -39.81
N PRO A 334 -0.06 1.42 -40.36
CA PRO A 334 0.03 0.90 -41.71
C PRO A 334 -0.12 2.07 -42.70
N GLY A 335 0.93 2.31 -43.49
CA GLY A 335 0.87 3.26 -44.59
C GLY A 335 -0.11 2.78 -45.66
N ASP A 336 -1.12 3.60 -45.93
CA ASP A 336 -2.09 3.43 -47.00
C ASP A 336 -1.40 3.31 -48.36
N ILE A 337 -1.80 2.27 -49.08
CA ILE A 337 -1.58 2.11 -50.52
C ILE A 337 -2.55 3.06 -51.22
N VAL A 338 -2.03 4.06 -51.90
CA VAL A 338 -2.79 4.88 -52.87
C VAL A 338 -2.58 4.30 -54.27
N PRO A 339 -3.64 4.05 -55.06
CA PRO A 339 -3.50 3.68 -56.46
C PRO A 339 -3.48 4.93 -57.37
N GLY A 340 -2.72 4.84 -58.47
CA GLY A 340 -3.03 5.56 -59.72
C GLY A 340 -2.03 6.61 -60.17
N SER A 341 -1.09 6.19 -61.02
CA SER A 341 -0.73 6.82 -62.32
C SER A 341 0.08 5.82 -63.12
#